data_AF-A0A958WFU2-F1
#
_entry.id   AF-A0A958WFU2-F1
#
_cell.length_a   1.000
_cell.length_b   1.000
_cell.length_c   1.000
_cell.angle_alpha   90.00
_cell.angle_beta   90.00
_cell.angle_gamma   90.00
#
_symmetry.space_group_name_H-M   'P 1'
#
loop_
_entity.id
_entity.type
_entity.pdbx_description
1 polymer ?
#
loop_
_entity_poly.entity_id
_entity_poly.type
_entity_poly.pdbx_seq_one_letter_code
_entity_poly.pdbx_strand_id
1 'polypeptide(L)'
;MKKSHILAIVVIAVAIGIIISTAGDASTYVNFNQAHEMAATGNNTSIHVVGQLKKDTDGHIVGIHNSPDNLSFSFILVDEKGKEQEVFYNEPMPPDFTRSENVVVVGGYQDDNFVANKILLKCPSKYQEQSVNAGI
;
A
#
# COMPACT_ATOMS: atom_id res chain seq x y z
N MET A 1 51.86 -6.26 -1.28
CA MET A 1 50.54 -6.80 -0.89
C MET A 1 50.52 -8.29 -1.20
N LYS A 2 50.25 -9.16 -0.21
CA LYS A 2 50.08 -10.60 -0.48
C LYS A 2 48.77 -10.79 -1.26
N LYS A 3 48.75 -11.68 -2.26
CA LYS A 3 47.56 -11.96 -3.10
C LYS A 3 46.30 -12.27 -2.27
N SER A 4 46.47 -12.78 -1.05
CA SER A 4 45.41 -13.03 -0.07
C SER A 4 44.63 -11.77 0.36
N HIS A 5 45.26 -10.61 0.52
CA HIS A 5 44.53 -9.39 0.89
C HIS A 5 43.70 -8.84 -0.27
N ILE A 6 44.20 -8.99 -1.49
CA ILE A 6 43.44 -8.62 -2.70
C ILE A 6 42.20 -9.51 -2.81
N LEU A 7 42.35 -10.82 -2.58
CA LEU A 7 41.22 -11.76 -2.54
C LEU A 7 40.19 -11.37 -1.46
N ALA A 8 40.64 -11.05 -0.25
CA ALA A 8 39.76 -10.66 0.85
C ALA A 8 38.98 -9.37 0.56
N ILE A 9 39.63 -8.35 -0.03
CA ILE A 9 38.98 -7.09 -0.40
C ILE A 9 37.93 -7.32 -1.49
N VAL A 10 38.22 -8.17 -2.48
CA VAL A 10 37.26 -8.52 -3.54
C VAL A 10 36.02 -9.21 -2.96
N VAL A 11 36.20 -10.14 -2.02
CA VAL A 11 35.07 -10.82 -1.36
C VAL A 11 34.21 -9.83 -0.57
N ILE A 12 34.83 -8.89 0.16
CA ILE A 12 34.10 -7.85 0.90
C ILE A 12 33.33 -6.93 -0.06
N ALA A 13 33.95 -6.53 -1.17
CA ALA A 13 33.30 -5.69 -2.17
C ALA A 13 32.07 -6.39 -2.80
N VAL A 14 32.18 -7.69 -3.09
CA VAL A 14 31.04 -8.49 -3.60
C VAL A 14 29.94 -8.61 -2.54
N ALA A 15 30.30 -8.87 -1.27
CA ALA A 15 29.32 -8.96 -0.18
C ALA A 15 28.56 -7.64 0.02
N ILE A 16 29.25 -6.50 -0.03
CA ILE A 16 28.63 -5.17 0.04
C ILE A 16 27.72 -4.94 -1.17
N GLY A 17 28.17 -5.30 -2.38
CA GLY A 17 27.37 -5.21 -3.60
C GLY A 17 26.05 -5.98 -3.49
N ILE A 18 26.09 -7.19 -2.93
CA ILE A 18 24.88 -8.00 -2.69
C ILE A 18 23.94 -7.33 -1.68
N ILE A 19 24.47 -6.83 -0.55
CA ILE A 19 23.64 -6.17 0.48
C ILE A 19 22.95 -4.92 -0.06
N ILE A 20 23.67 -4.09 -0.83
CA ILE A 20 23.09 -2.89 -1.44
C ILE A 20 22.02 -3.28 -2.47
N SER A 21 22.25 -4.35 -3.23
CA SER A 21 21.27 -4.81 -4.23
C SER A 21 19.96 -5.33 -3.61
N THR A 22 20.00 -5.93 -2.42
CA THR A 22 18.79 -6.46 -1.76
C THR A 22 18.00 -5.43 -0.96
N ALA A 23 18.60 -4.29 -0.61
CA ALA A 23 17.92 -3.23 0.12
C ALA A 23 16.87 -2.47 -0.72
N GLY A 24 16.93 -2.57 -2.05
CA GLY A 24 15.99 -1.89 -2.96
C GLY A 24 14.58 -2.50 -3.04
N ASP A 25 14.41 -3.75 -2.61
CA ASP A 25 13.15 -4.50 -2.78
C ASP A 25 12.20 -4.41 -1.56
N ALA A 26 12.58 -3.68 -0.50
CA ALA A 26 11.76 -3.56 0.69
C ALA A 26 10.56 -2.62 0.45
N SER A 27 9.36 -3.19 0.32
CA SER A 27 8.12 -2.42 0.29
C SER A 27 7.84 -1.80 1.66
N THR A 28 7.39 -0.54 1.68
CA THR A 28 7.19 0.24 2.92
C THR A 28 5.74 0.68 3.09
N TYR A 29 5.32 0.86 4.33
CA TYR A 29 4.01 1.42 4.67
C TYR A 29 4.10 2.94 4.70
N VAL A 30 3.35 3.61 3.83
CA VAL A 30 3.35 5.06 3.66
C VAL A 30 1.93 5.57 3.37
N ASN A 31 1.74 6.88 3.48
CA ASN A 31 0.49 7.53 3.08
C ASN A 31 0.53 8.01 1.61
N PHE A 32 -0.59 8.49 1.07
CA PHE A 32 -0.68 8.90 -0.34
C PHE A 32 0.17 10.12 -0.69
N ASN A 33 0.57 10.96 0.26
CA ASN A 33 1.48 12.08 0.00
C ASN A 33 2.92 11.59 -0.17
N GLN A 34 3.40 10.80 0.78
CA GLN A 34 4.73 10.19 0.73
C GLN A 34 4.89 9.30 -0.51
N ALA A 35 3.86 8.52 -0.81
CA ALA A 35 3.75 7.71 -2.01
C ALA A 35 3.97 8.52 -3.30
N HIS A 36 3.35 9.70 -3.39
CA HIS A 36 3.46 10.58 -4.54
C HIS A 36 4.84 11.22 -4.63
N GLU A 37 5.41 11.66 -3.50
CA GLU A 37 6.78 12.17 -3.43
C GLU A 37 7.81 11.12 -3.86
N MET A 38 7.64 9.87 -3.43
CA MET A 38 8.50 8.75 -3.82
C MET A 38 8.43 8.52 -5.34
N ALA A 39 7.23 8.49 -5.91
CA ALA A 39 7.06 8.35 -7.36
C ALA A 39 7.70 9.53 -8.13
N ALA A 40 7.55 10.76 -7.64
CA ALA A 40 8.17 11.95 -8.23
C ALA A 40 9.72 11.91 -8.21
N THR A 41 10.31 11.23 -7.22
CA THR A 41 11.77 10.99 -7.17
C THR A 41 12.26 9.83 -8.04
N GLY A 42 11.36 9.18 -8.79
CA GLY A 42 11.67 8.02 -9.64
C GLY A 42 11.75 6.69 -8.89
N ASN A 43 11.26 6.64 -7.66
CA ASN A 43 11.17 5.39 -6.89
C ASN A 43 9.93 4.59 -7.33
N ASN A 44 10.17 3.47 -8.01
CA ASN A 44 9.14 2.57 -8.51
C ASN A 44 8.83 1.39 -7.56
N THR A 45 9.36 1.41 -6.34
CA THR A 45 9.10 0.36 -5.35
C THR A 45 7.61 0.34 -5.00
N SER A 46 7.01 -0.85 -4.99
CA SER A 46 5.62 -0.99 -4.54
C SER A 46 5.51 -0.63 -3.07
N ILE A 47 4.52 0.18 -2.75
CA ILE A 47 4.28 0.70 -1.41
C ILE A 47 2.93 0.23 -0.87
N HIS A 48 2.82 0.17 0.45
CA HIS A 48 1.62 -0.24 1.15
C HIS A 48 0.94 1.01 1.72
N VAL A 49 -0.28 1.28 1.27
CA VAL A 49 -1.09 2.38 1.82
C VAL A 49 -2.27 1.78 2.57
N VAL A 50 -2.45 2.19 3.83
CA VAL A 50 -3.59 1.80 4.66
C VAL A 50 -4.62 2.92 4.60
N GLY A 51 -5.87 2.55 4.35
CA GLY A 51 -6.97 3.52 4.32
C GLY A 51 -8.33 2.89 4.50
N GLN A 52 -9.34 3.74 4.42
CA GLN A 52 -10.75 3.39 4.50
C GLN A 52 -11.45 3.79 3.21
N LEU A 53 -12.45 3.01 2.81
CA LEU A 53 -13.29 3.39 1.68
C LEU A 53 -14.01 4.70 2.00
N LYS A 54 -14.05 5.61 1.02
CA LYS A 54 -14.75 6.89 1.17
C LYS A 54 -16.22 6.64 1.53
N LYS A 55 -16.70 7.34 2.54
CA LYS A 55 -18.10 7.31 2.98
C LYS A 55 -18.74 8.69 2.87
N ASP A 56 -20.04 8.72 2.63
CA ASP A 56 -20.86 9.92 2.71
C ASP A 56 -21.18 10.29 4.18
N THR A 57 -21.99 11.33 4.37
CA THR A 57 -22.43 11.80 5.71
C THR A 57 -23.30 10.78 6.45
N ASP A 58 -23.96 9.88 5.72
CA ASP A 58 -24.83 8.83 6.26
C ASP A 58 -24.07 7.52 6.51
N GLY A 59 -22.78 7.47 6.17
CA GLY A 59 -21.89 6.32 6.36
C GLY A 59 -21.93 5.30 5.22
N HIS A 60 -22.59 5.59 4.11
CA HIS A 60 -22.60 4.72 2.93
C HIS A 60 -21.30 4.88 2.14
N ILE A 61 -20.79 3.77 1.61
CA ILE A 61 -19.59 3.78 0.77
C ILE A 61 -19.91 4.43 -0.58
N VAL A 62 -19.07 5.37 -1.00
CA VAL A 62 -19.21 6.12 -2.25
C VAL A 62 -17.91 6.12 -3.05
N GLY A 63 -18.01 6.44 -4.34
CA GLY A 63 -16.86 6.57 -5.23
C GLY A 63 -16.23 5.24 -5.64
N ILE A 64 -17.03 4.15 -5.74
CA ILE A 64 -16.62 2.88 -6.37
C ILE A 64 -17.21 2.83 -7.78
N HIS A 65 -16.37 2.52 -8.77
CA HIS A 65 -16.73 2.46 -10.18
C HIS A 65 -16.18 1.18 -10.82
N ASN A 66 -17.06 0.28 -11.25
CA ASN A 66 -16.66 -0.92 -11.98
C ASN A 66 -16.51 -0.61 -13.48
N SER A 67 -15.58 -1.30 -14.14
CA SER A 67 -15.50 -1.28 -15.60
C SER A 67 -16.73 -1.96 -16.24
N PRO A 68 -17.09 -1.63 -17.50
CA PRO A 68 -18.25 -2.22 -18.18
C PRO A 68 -18.21 -3.76 -18.27
N ASP A 69 -17.00 -4.34 -18.30
CA ASP A 69 -16.76 -5.79 -18.35
C ASP A 69 -16.60 -6.45 -16.96
N ASN A 70 -16.61 -5.66 -15.88
CA ASN A 70 -16.36 -6.08 -14.49
C ASN A 70 -15.01 -6.79 -14.27
N LEU A 71 -14.03 -6.57 -15.14
CA LEU A 71 -12.68 -7.12 -15.01
C LEU A 71 -11.74 -6.20 -14.22
N SER A 72 -12.14 -4.96 -13.99
CA SER A 72 -11.40 -3.97 -13.21
C SER A 72 -12.35 -3.02 -12.50
N PHE A 73 -11.85 -2.28 -11.52
CA PHE A 73 -12.63 -1.22 -10.88
C PHE A 73 -11.72 -0.12 -10.32
N SER A 74 -12.26 1.09 -10.20
CA SER A 74 -11.64 2.19 -9.44
C SER A 74 -12.45 2.50 -8.18
N PHE A 75 -11.77 3.03 -7.17
CA PHE A 75 -12.41 3.45 -5.93
C PHE A 75 -11.67 4.60 -5.26
N ILE A 76 -12.39 5.41 -4.47
CA ILE A 76 -11.78 6.42 -3.62
C ILE A 76 -11.39 5.82 -2.27
N LEU A 77 -10.09 5.86 -1.96
CA LEU A 77 -9.54 5.47 -0.67
C LEU A 77 -9.10 6.72 0.09
N VAL A 78 -9.46 6.78 1.38
CA VAL A 78 -9.02 7.81 2.31
C VAL A 78 -7.93 7.22 3.20
N ASP A 79 -6.71 7.74 3.12
CA ASP A 79 -5.62 7.26 3.98
C ASP A 79 -5.75 7.72 5.44
N GLU A 80 -4.87 7.24 6.32
CA GLU A 80 -4.84 7.62 7.74
C GLU A 80 -4.55 9.11 7.99
N LYS A 81 -4.10 9.85 6.97
CA LYS A 81 -3.89 11.31 7.01
C LYS A 81 -5.08 12.10 6.46
N GLY A 82 -6.14 11.41 6.03
CA GLY A 82 -7.35 12.02 5.48
C GLY A 82 -7.21 12.44 4.01
N LYS A 83 -6.14 12.04 3.31
CA LYS A 83 -6.02 12.29 1.87
C LYS A 83 -6.90 11.29 1.12
N GLU A 84 -7.77 11.84 0.28
CA GLU A 84 -8.56 11.08 -0.67
C GLU A 84 -7.76 10.87 -1.94
N GLN A 85 -7.71 9.63 -2.41
CA GLN A 85 -7.02 9.26 -3.64
C GLN A 85 -7.87 8.28 -4.42
N GLU A 86 -7.96 8.50 -5.73
CA GLU A 86 -8.51 7.50 -6.64
C GLU A 86 -7.48 6.38 -6.85
N VAL A 87 -7.92 5.16 -6.57
CA VAL A 87 -7.17 3.92 -6.71
C VAL A 87 -7.78 3.09 -7.83
N PHE A 88 -6.97 2.71 -8.81
CA PHE A 88 -7.34 1.77 -9.86
C PHE A 88 -6.84 0.36 -9.53
N TYR A 89 -7.70 -0.64 -9.67
CA TYR A 89 -7.35 -2.05 -9.50
C TYR A 89 -7.74 -2.86 -10.72
N ASN A 90 -6.75 -3.50 -11.34
CA ASN A 90 -6.90 -4.24 -12.60
C ASN A 90 -7.34 -5.70 -12.40
N GLU A 91 -8.19 -5.96 -11.42
CA GLU A 91 -8.86 -7.25 -11.24
C GLU A 91 -10.31 -7.00 -10.77
N PRO A 92 -11.21 -8.00 -10.87
CA PRO A 92 -12.57 -7.88 -10.38
C PRO A 92 -12.63 -7.51 -8.89
N MET A 93 -13.66 -6.75 -8.51
CA MET A 93 -13.89 -6.36 -7.12
C MET A 93 -14.09 -7.59 -6.22
N PRO A 94 -13.31 -7.75 -5.14
CA PRO A 94 -13.51 -8.83 -4.17
C PRO A 94 -14.91 -8.74 -3.54
N PRO A 95 -15.60 -9.88 -3.29
CA PRO A 95 -16.98 -9.87 -2.77
C PRO A 95 -17.09 -9.22 -1.37
N ASP A 96 -16.05 -9.30 -0.56
CA ASP A 96 -16.00 -8.73 0.79
C ASP A 96 -15.36 -7.33 0.84
N PHE A 97 -15.07 -6.73 -0.31
CA PHE A 97 -14.38 -5.44 -0.40
C PHE A 97 -15.11 -4.33 0.37
N THR A 98 -16.43 -4.20 0.16
CA THR A 98 -17.27 -3.18 0.80
C THR A 98 -17.56 -3.46 2.28
N ARG A 99 -17.27 -4.68 2.76
CA ARG A 99 -17.49 -5.07 4.17
C ARG A 99 -16.29 -4.78 5.06
N SER A 100 -15.15 -4.44 4.46
CA SER A 100 -13.90 -4.23 5.19
C SER A 100 -13.82 -2.82 5.76
N GLU A 101 -13.54 -2.70 7.05
CA GLU A 101 -13.37 -1.38 7.70
C GLU A 101 -12.10 -0.68 7.21
N ASN A 102 -11.03 -1.45 7.06
CA ASN A 102 -9.74 -0.97 6.60
C ASN A 102 -9.27 -1.82 5.43
N VAL A 103 -8.72 -1.14 4.42
CA VAL A 103 -8.18 -1.73 3.20
C VAL A 103 -6.71 -1.33 3.11
N VAL A 104 -5.85 -2.30 2.81
CA VAL A 104 -4.46 -2.02 2.45
C VAL A 104 -4.30 -2.21 0.97
N VAL A 105 -3.91 -1.15 0.26
CA VAL A 105 -3.58 -1.20 -1.17
C VAL A 105 -2.08 -1.27 -1.32
N VAL A 106 -1.60 -2.16 -2.20
CA VAL A 106 -0.19 -2.29 -2.53
C VAL A 106 -0.02 -1.93 -3.99
N GLY A 107 0.81 -0.94 -4.29
CA GLY A 107 0.91 -0.39 -5.64
C GLY A 107 1.85 0.80 -5.72
N GLY A 108 1.64 1.64 -6.72
CA GLY A 108 2.40 2.87 -6.92
C GLY A 108 1.60 3.88 -7.74
N TYR A 109 2.09 5.13 -7.79
CA TYR A 109 1.49 6.13 -8.66
C TYR A 109 1.87 5.88 -10.12
N GLN A 110 0.88 6.00 -11.00
CA GLN A 110 1.06 6.22 -12.42
C GLN A 110 0.33 7.52 -12.76
N ASP A 111 1.09 8.54 -13.13
CA ASP A 111 0.60 9.91 -13.29
C ASP A 111 -0.10 10.40 -12.01
N ASP A 112 -1.38 10.76 -12.09
CA ASP A 112 -2.18 11.27 -10.96
C ASP A 112 -2.93 10.18 -10.18
N ASN A 113 -2.95 8.95 -10.70
CA ASN A 113 -3.73 7.85 -10.14
C ASN A 113 -2.84 6.83 -9.42
N PHE A 114 -3.35 6.28 -8.32
CA PHE A 114 -2.67 5.18 -7.64
C PHE A 114 -3.11 3.86 -8.26
N VAL A 115 -2.18 3.12 -8.84
CA VAL A 115 -2.44 1.80 -9.44
C VAL A 115 -2.09 0.72 -8.42
N ALA A 116 -3.12 0.04 -7.93
CA ALA A 116 -2.97 -1.07 -7.01
C ALA A 116 -2.71 -2.38 -7.77
N ASN A 117 -1.66 -3.08 -7.36
CA ASN A 117 -1.32 -4.43 -7.81
C ASN A 117 -1.92 -5.50 -6.89
N LYS A 118 -2.22 -5.12 -5.64
CA LYS A 118 -2.81 -6.03 -4.66
C LYS A 118 -3.67 -5.27 -3.65
N ILE A 119 -4.80 -5.87 -3.30
CA ILE A 119 -5.66 -5.38 -2.21
C ILE A 119 -5.62 -6.43 -1.08
N LEU A 120 -5.34 -5.98 0.13
CA LEU A 120 -5.44 -6.80 1.34
C LEU A 120 -6.59 -6.25 2.20
N LEU A 121 -7.63 -7.05 2.32
CA LEU A 121 -8.76 -6.77 3.19
C LEU A 121 -8.36 -7.10 4.63
N LYS A 122 -8.47 -6.13 5.54
CA LYS A 122 -8.35 -6.43 6.97
C LYS A 122 -9.74 -6.76 7.49
N CYS A 123 -9.90 -7.99 8.01
CA CYS A 123 -11.07 -8.32 8.82
C CYS A 123 -11.12 -7.37 10.04
N PRO A 124 -12.31 -6.95 10.49
CA PRO A 124 -12.45 -6.18 11.72
C PRO A 124 -11.76 -6.96 12.85
N SER A 125 -10.88 -6.29 13.59
CA SER A 125 -10.14 -6.97 14.64
C SER A 125 -11.13 -7.49 15.67
N LYS A 126 -11.02 -8.77 16.03
CA LYS A 126 -11.80 -9.41 17.09
C LYS A 126 -11.63 -8.79 18.48
N TYR A 127 -10.87 -7.70 18.62
CA TYR A 127 -10.47 -7.05 19.87
C TYR A 127 -10.65 -5.52 19.82
N GLN A 128 -11.63 -5.00 19.09
CA GLN A 128 -12.18 -3.70 19.49
C GLN A 128 -12.92 -3.93 20.81
N GLU A 129 -12.16 -3.81 21.90
CA GLU A 129 -12.64 -3.93 23.26
C GLU A 129 -13.88 -3.06 23.42
N GLN A 130 -14.97 -3.72 23.80
CA GLN A 130 -16.07 -3.08 24.50
C GLN A 130 -15.49 -2.31 25.70
N SER A 131 -15.22 -1.03 25.50
CA SER A 131 -15.27 -0.03 26.58
C SER A 131 -16.73 0.16 26.96
N VAL A 132 -17.37 -0.92 27.44
CA VAL A 132 -18.64 -0.79 28.16
C VAL A 132 -18.28 -0.32 29.55
N ASN A 133 -18.46 0.99 29.73
CA ASN A 133 -18.49 1.69 31.00
C ASN A 133 -19.09 0.80 32.10
N ALA A 134 -18.25 0.32 33.01
CA ALA A 134 -18.70 0.01 34.36
C ALA A 134 -18.96 1.34 35.07
N GLY A 135 -20.12 1.92 34.75
CA GLY A 135 -20.69 3.04 35.47
C GLY A 135 -21.04 2.62 36.88
N ILE A 136 -20.56 3.44 37.81
CA ILE A 136 -20.71 3.47 39.27
C ILE A 136 -22.17 3.23 39.71
#